data_AF-A0A915PLF1-F1
#
_entry.id   AF-A0A915PLF1-F1
#
_cell.length_a   1.000
_cell.length_b   1.000
_cell.length_c   1.000
_cell.angle_alpha   90.00
_cell.angle_beta   90.00
_cell.angle_gamma   90.00
#
_symmetry.space_group_name_H-M   'P 1'
#
loop_
_entity.id
_entity.type
_entity.pdbx_description
1 polymer ?
#
loop_
_entity_poly.entity_id
_entity_poly.type
_entity_poly.pdbx_seq_one_letter_code
_entity_poly.pdbx_strand_id
1 'polypeptide(L)'
;MKRAKVDRLRHLRAKVLHLDTSCLDVEFIGQKELLLSSVDELLQRLEKYYAYLDEKLSQLLIQEKMSSECTMLCDELKNLLEYGQQLLNDSEALPTSFSSVSDSMTVPIEAAVKLLSNEVELEQIPETVINQLRESLEKSKDVQTRLTHRADLWDQFVAERDSSLGKLNDIRMQLDEIERRKMRQFDEMLEDCETLKVIYLRWSFLADLSSRLLSLSSQLYPLACARREGKAFAEDANELERRIENLLDSISAEFRVREEIMRSLSVISSELDDIRNAFDGRSVSARLREELHQQLESTRIHLKTLDEDIAKYNDNRMFLTEEADITTKSNFEKLGEIEEKLKLVGLTDNEEEYDIDAAAEVLAAVYPDEHPRNVLREQGIPFDNDLYDLTSSSATTDDDDNSKFKTPPSDEVLVQEDEEDAFETHLSPDVAALSPVPDDPSPRRIHYERQRTRWRRVLRTAIPLQAMLVLLLGAACLVPHCDDESCCQLLNNFARSFDPSLEFLNGPPPF
;
A
#
# COMPACT_ATOMS: atom_id res chain seq x y z
N MET A 1 44.24 68.80 27.95
CA MET A 1 45.71 69.02 27.95
C MET A 1 46.28 69.48 26.59
N LYS A 2 45.90 68.86 25.44
CA LYS A 2 46.39 69.20 24.07
C LYS A 2 46.51 70.72 23.80
N ARG A 3 45.39 71.46 23.81
CA ARG A 3 45.34 72.90 23.46
C ARG A 3 46.28 73.77 24.31
N ALA A 4 46.35 73.51 25.63
CA ALA A 4 47.13 74.32 26.57
C ALA A 4 48.64 74.42 26.27
N LYS A 5 49.26 73.48 25.54
CA LYS A 5 50.66 73.62 25.10
C LYS A 5 50.78 74.56 23.89
N VAL A 6 49.88 74.42 22.91
CA VAL A 6 49.84 75.28 21.72
C VAL A 6 49.47 76.72 22.11
N ASP A 7 48.49 76.89 23.00
CA ASP A 7 48.06 78.21 23.48
C ASP A 7 49.16 78.93 24.28
N ARG A 8 49.97 78.19 25.05
CA ARG A 8 51.18 78.73 25.71
C ARG A 8 52.23 79.19 24.69
N LEU A 9 52.44 78.45 23.61
CA LEU A 9 53.37 78.83 22.54
C LEU A 9 52.85 80.02 21.71
N ARG A 10 51.54 80.08 21.41
CA ARG A 10 50.91 81.26 20.79
C ARG A 10 51.02 82.50 21.68
N HIS A 11 50.87 82.33 23.00
CA HIS A 11 51.07 83.42 23.98
C HIS A 11 52.54 83.85 24.08
N LEU A 12 53.49 82.91 24.01
CA LEU A 12 54.92 83.21 23.93
C LEU A 12 55.24 83.99 22.64
N ARG A 13 54.77 83.51 21.50
CA ARG A 13 54.88 84.16 20.18
C ARG A 13 54.35 85.59 20.22
N ALA A 14 53.15 85.80 20.75
CA ALA A 14 52.53 87.12 20.89
C ALA A 14 53.38 88.04 21.80
N LYS A 15 53.84 87.53 22.95
CA LYS A 15 54.74 88.28 23.84
C LYS A 15 56.04 88.69 23.17
N VAL A 16 56.67 87.80 22.40
CA VAL A 16 57.93 88.10 21.68
C VAL A 16 57.69 89.09 20.54
N LEU A 17 56.60 88.96 19.77
CA LEU A 17 56.18 89.92 18.75
C LEU A 17 56.06 91.34 19.32
N HIS A 18 55.36 91.49 20.45
CA HIS A 18 55.07 92.77 21.10
C HIS A 18 56.23 93.39 21.90
N LEU A 19 57.43 92.80 21.90
CA LEU A 19 58.63 93.45 22.47
C LEU A 19 59.01 94.69 21.64
N ASP A 20 59.07 95.85 22.29
CA ASP A 20 59.43 97.14 21.67
C ASP A 20 60.88 97.13 21.15
N THR A 21 61.05 97.40 19.86
CA THR A 21 62.34 97.37 19.14
C THR A 21 62.98 98.75 18.99
N SER A 22 62.36 99.83 19.47
CA SER A 22 62.82 101.20 19.26
C SER A 22 64.14 101.57 19.95
N CYS A 23 64.64 100.72 20.86
CA CYS A 23 65.86 100.94 21.66
C CYS A 23 66.82 99.73 21.66
N LEU A 24 66.70 98.79 20.72
CA LEU A 24 67.49 97.55 20.69
C LEU A 24 68.52 97.54 19.56
N ASP A 25 69.69 96.95 19.83
CA ASP A 25 70.78 96.80 18.87
C ASP A 25 70.47 95.72 17.81
N VAL A 26 71.12 95.80 16.65
CA VAL A 26 70.84 94.96 15.46
C VAL A 26 70.96 93.47 15.76
N GLU A 27 71.92 93.10 16.62
CA GLU A 27 72.14 91.72 17.05
C GLU A 27 70.99 91.16 17.90
N PHE A 28 70.37 91.98 18.76
CA PHE A 28 69.19 91.60 19.54
C PHE A 28 67.92 91.51 18.69
N ILE A 29 67.81 92.35 17.64
CA ILE A 29 66.73 92.24 16.65
C ILE A 29 66.84 90.90 15.90
N GLY A 30 68.03 90.53 15.45
CA GLY A 30 68.28 89.23 14.83
C GLY A 30 67.96 88.04 15.76
N GLN A 31 68.32 88.12 17.05
CA GLN A 31 67.95 87.10 18.03
C GLN A 31 66.43 87.00 18.26
N LYS A 32 65.71 88.14 18.28
CA LYS A 32 64.23 88.18 18.35
C LYS A 32 63.60 87.47 17.15
N GLU A 33 64.08 87.74 15.94
CA GLU A 33 63.59 87.11 14.70
C GLU A 33 63.88 85.61 14.66
N LEU A 34 65.08 85.19 15.07
CA LEU A 34 65.48 83.78 15.13
C LEU A 34 64.64 83.00 16.17
N LEU A 35 64.34 83.61 17.32
CA LEU A 35 63.46 83.03 18.34
C LEU A 35 62.00 82.98 17.88
N LEU A 36 61.50 83.99 17.17
CA LEU A 36 60.17 83.94 16.54
C LEU A 36 60.07 82.82 15.50
N SER A 37 61.07 82.69 14.62
CA SER A 37 61.16 81.62 13.63
C SER A 37 61.12 80.24 14.28
N SER A 38 61.91 80.04 15.34
CA SER A 38 61.92 78.77 16.11
C SER A 38 60.58 78.48 16.81
N VAL A 39 59.91 79.50 17.36
CA VAL A 39 58.57 79.32 17.97
C VAL A 39 57.52 79.00 16.91
N ASP A 40 57.58 79.61 15.73
CA ASP A 40 56.65 79.34 14.63
C ASP A 40 56.87 77.95 14.01
N GLU A 41 58.13 77.49 13.88
CA GLU A 41 58.45 76.12 13.48
C GLU A 41 57.93 75.08 14.49
N LEU A 42 58.12 75.33 15.80
CA LEU A 42 57.59 74.47 16.87
C LEU A 42 56.06 74.45 16.93
N LEU A 43 55.41 75.60 16.70
CA LEU A 43 53.96 75.68 16.58
C LEU A 43 53.47 74.86 15.39
N GLN A 44 54.04 75.05 14.20
CA GLN A 44 53.64 74.32 13.00
C GLN A 44 53.85 72.80 13.15
N ARG A 45 54.95 72.38 13.80
CA ARG A 45 55.23 70.96 14.07
C ARG A 45 54.26 70.34 15.08
N LEU A 46 53.87 71.08 16.12
CA LEU A 46 52.87 70.64 17.10
C LEU A 46 51.46 70.60 16.50
N GLU A 47 51.08 71.57 15.68
CA GLU A 47 49.78 71.60 15.01
C GLU A 47 49.64 70.44 14.01
N LYS A 48 50.68 70.16 13.20
CA LYS A 48 50.74 68.95 12.34
C LYS A 48 50.62 67.66 13.16
N TYR A 49 51.33 67.57 14.29
CA TYR A 49 51.30 66.38 15.15
C TYR A 49 49.93 66.17 15.82
N TYR A 50 49.25 67.25 16.25
CA TYR A 50 47.89 67.13 16.80
C TYR A 50 46.85 66.80 15.73
N ALA A 51 46.97 67.34 14.51
CA ALA A 51 46.10 66.96 13.39
C ALA A 51 46.22 65.46 13.08
N TYR A 52 47.45 64.93 12.95
CA TYR A 52 47.69 63.49 12.78
C TYR A 52 47.10 62.65 13.92
N LEU A 53 47.22 63.11 15.17
CA LEU A 53 46.64 62.40 16.32
C LEU A 53 45.11 62.44 16.35
N ASP A 54 44.48 63.54 15.92
CA ASP A 54 43.02 63.65 15.87
C ASP A 54 42.44 62.81 14.71
N GLU A 55 43.11 62.78 13.55
CA GLU A 55 42.80 61.90 12.42
C GLU A 55 42.90 60.41 12.82
N LYS A 56 44.03 60.01 13.43
CA LYS A 56 44.21 58.63 13.90
C LYS A 56 43.22 58.22 15.00
N LEU A 57 42.80 59.15 15.86
CA LEU A 57 41.78 58.89 16.88
C LEU A 57 40.40 58.69 16.21
N SER A 58 40.08 59.45 15.16
CA SER A 58 38.85 59.24 14.40
C SER A 58 38.81 57.89 13.68
N GLN A 59 39.93 57.43 13.12
CA GLN A 59 40.07 56.09 12.53
C GLN A 59 39.84 54.99 13.58
N LEU A 60 40.47 55.10 14.75
CA LEU A 60 40.30 54.13 15.84
C LEU A 60 38.86 54.07 16.37
N LEU A 61 38.15 55.21 16.45
CA LEU A 61 36.73 55.26 16.83
C LEU A 61 35.82 54.56 15.81
N ILE A 62 36.12 54.69 14.52
CA ILE A 62 35.39 53.99 13.45
C ILE A 62 35.65 52.48 13.57
N GLN A 63 36.91 52.06 13.69
CA GLN A 63 37.30 50.66 13.92
C GLN A 63 36.63 50.05 15.17
N GLU A 64 36.61 50.75 16.30
CA GLU A 64 35.95 50.29 17.53
C GLU A 64 34.45 50.10 17.32
N LYS A 65 33.78 51.06 16.66
CA LYS A 65 32.35 50.97 16.33
C LYS A 65 32.05 49.79 15.41
N MET A 66 32.76 49.64 14.29
CA MET A 66 32.56 48.53 13.34
C MET A 66 32.83 47.18 14.00
N SER A 67 33.89 47.08 14.81
CA SER A 67 34.17 45.85 15.57
C SER A 67 33.04 45.52 16.55
N SER A 68 32.45 46.53 17.21
CA SER A 68 31.33 46.31 18.13
C SER A 68 30.06 45.83 17.41
N GLU A 69 29.77 46.38 16.22
CA GLU A 69 28.65 45.98 15.37
C GLU A 69 28.83 44.53 14.88
N CYS A 70 30.04 44.16 14.44
CA CYS A 70 30.35 42.77 14.08
C CYS A 70 30.21 41.80 15.27
N THR A 71 30.65 42.17 16.49
CA THR A 71 30.48 41.30 17.66
C THR A 71 29.02 41.11 18.06
N MET A 72 28.22 42.18 18.04
CA MET A 72 26.78 42.09 18.32
C MET A 72 26.07 41.16 17.33
N LEU A 73 26.42 41.27 16.04
CA LEU A 73 25.83 40.44 14.99
C LEU A 73 26.30 38.97 15.08
N CYS A 74 27.56 38.73 15.46
CA CYS A 74 28.02 37.37 15.77
C CYS A 74 27.22 36.73 16.90
N ASP A 75 26.92 37.48 17.96
CA ASP A 75 26.20 36.95 19.12
C ASP A 75 24.71 36.77 18.83
N GLU A 76 24.09 37.65 18.04
CA GLU A 76 22.74 37.47 17.51
C GLU A 76 22.63 36.20 16.64
N LEU A 77 23.55 36.00 15.69
CA LEU A 77 23.59 34.79 14.86
C LEU A 77 23.81 33.52 15.68
N LYS A 78 24.71 33.53 16.67
CA LYS A 78 24.91 32.36 17.57
C LYS A 78 23.66 32.01 18.35
N ASN A 79 22.98 33.00 18.94
CA ASN A 79 21.75 32.78 19.70
C ASN A 79 20.64 32.19 18.81
N LEU A 80 20.47 32.71 17.58
CA LEU A 80 19.52 32.17 16.61
C LEU A 80 19.90 30.75 16.15
N LEU A 81 21.19 30.49 15.91
CA LEU A 81 21.72 29.19 15.54
C LEU A 81 21.46 28.15 16.64
N GLU A 82 21.77 28.46 17.90
CA GLU A 82 21.51 27.56 19.03
C GLU A 82 20.02 27.27 19.17
N TYR A 83 19.16 28.28 19.05
CA TYR A 83 17.71 28.12 19.13
C TYR A 83 17.14 27.30 17.95
N GLY A 84 17.55 27.60 16.73
CA GLY A 84 17.14 26.85 15.53
C GLY A 84 17.60 25.39 15.57
N GLN A 85 18.80 25.13 16.10
CA GLN A 85 19.33 23.78 16.23
C GLN A 85 18.72 23.00 17.40
N GLN A 86 18.26 23.68 18.47
CA GLN A 86 17.39 23.07 19.48
C GLN A 86 16.03 22.70 18.86
N LEU A 87 15.39 23.62 18.15
CA LEU A 87 14.08 23.43 17.52
C LEU A 87 14.06 22.26 16.51
N LEU A 88 15.13 22.09 15.71
CA LEU A 88 15.26 20.98 14.77
C LEU A 88 15.37 19.60 15.45
N ASN A 89 15.84 19.54 16.70
CA ASN A 89 16.04 18.31 17.48
C ASN A 89 14.92 18.04 18.50
N ASP A 90 14.04 19.01 18.76
CA ASP A 90 12.90 18.86 19.67
C ASP A 90 11.78 18.03 19.02
N SER A 91 11.32 17.00 19.73
CA SER A 91 10.23 16.13 19.28
C SER A 91 8.84 16.76 19.46
N GLU A 92 8.66 17.70 20.39
CA GLU A 92 7.38 18.38 20.64
C GLU A 92 7.39 19.85 20.14
N ALA A 93 8.34 20.17 19.25
CA ALA A 93 8.44 21.46 18.58
C ALA A 93 7.12 21.87 17.91
N LEU A 94 6.73 23.14 18.04
CA LEU A 94 5.58 23.68 17.34
C LEU A 94 5.93 23.88 15.85
N PRO A 95 5.23 23.25 14.87
CA PRO A 95 5.70 23.26 13.48
C PRO A 95 5.74 24.65 12.83
N THR A 96 4.85 25.55 13.24
CA THR A 96 4.85 26.96 12.78
C THR A 96 6.06 27.76 13.26
N SER A 97 6.83 27.25 14.23
CA SER A 97 8.08 27.87 14.64
C SER A 97 9.22 27.65 13.64
N PHE A 98 9.19 26.62 12.79
CA PHE A 98 10.26 26.39 11.81
C PHE A 98 10.39 27.54 10.81
N SER A 99 9.28 27.97 10.22
CA SER A 99 9.24 29.15 9.33
C SER A 99 9.56 30.44 10.10
N SER A 100 8.90 30.68 11.24
CA SER A 100 9.12 31.90 12.03
C SER A 100 10.59 32.10 12.48
N VAL A 101 11.32 31.03 12.81
CA VAL A 101 12.74 31.13 13.17
C VAL A 101 13.61 31.31 11.92
N SER A 102 13.32 30.59 10.84
CA SER A 102 13.99 30.80 9.55
C SER A 102 13.88 32.24 9.05
N ASP A 103 12.68 32.82 9.11
CA ASP A 103 12.41 34.20 8.71
C ASP A 103 13.24 35.18 9.56
N SER A 104 13.30 34.95 10.88
CA SER A 104 14.08 35.78 11.82
C SER A 104 15.59 35.75 11.55
N MET A 105 16.13 34.68 10.95
CA MET A 105 17.54 34.59 10.55
C MET A 105 17.87 35.42 9.32
N THR A 106 16.88 35.77 8.47
CA THR A 106 17.12 36.43 7.18
C THR A 106 17.80 37.79 7.32
N VAL A 107 17.31 38.64 8.22
CA VAL A 107 17.84 40.00 8.44
C VAL A 107 19.29 39.99 8.93
N PRO A 108 19.67 39.26 10.00
CA PRO A 108 21.07 39.21 10.44
C PRO A 108 21.99 38.51 9.45
N ILE A 109 21.53 37.49 8.71
CA ILE A 109 22.31 36.86 7.62
C ILE A 109 22.57 37.87 6.48
N GLU A 110 21.58 38.64 6.06
CA GLU A 110 21.77 39.70 5.05
C GLU A 110 22.73 40.78 5.53
N ALA A 111 22.62 41.21 6.79
CA ALA A 111 23.51 42.22 7.38
C ALA A 111 24.96 41.71 7.47
N ALA A 112 25.18 40.45 7.84
CA ALA A 112 26.49 39.80 7.81
C ALA A 112 27.09 39.75 6.39
N VAL A 113 26.28 39.37 5.40
CA VAL A 113 26.73 39.30 3.99
C VAL A 113 27.11 40.70 3.49
N LYS A 114 26.30 41.73 3.79
CA LYS A 114 26.59 43.12 3.41
C LYS A 114 27.91 43.61 4.01
N LEU A 115 28.14 43.40 5.31
CA LEU A 115 29.41 43.75 5.98
C LEU A 115 30.61 43.00 5.39
N LEU A 116 30.49 41.69 5.14
CA LEU A 116 31.56 40.88 4.55
C LEU A 116 31.84 41.18 3.07
N SER A 117 30.98 41.94 2.40
CA SER A 117 31.16 42.35 1.00
C SER A 117 31.92 43.68 0.85
N ASN A 118 32.08 44.43 1.95
CA ASN A 118 32.72 45.75 1.95
C ASN A 118 34.22 45.64 2.27
N GLU A 119 35.06 45.39 1.25
CA GLU A 119 36.51 45.21 1.41
C GLU A 119 37.21 46.35 2.19
N VAL A 120 36.76 47.60 2.00
CA VAL A 120 37.30 48.80 2.69
C VAL A 120 37.03 48.81 4.20
N GLU A 121 35.98 48.13 4.65
CA GLU A 121 35.60 48.03 6.07
C GLU A 121 36.32 46.86 6.76
N LEU A 122 36.70 45.81 6.00
CA LEU A 122 37.38 44.62 6.52
C LEU A 122 38.82 44.89 6.99
N GLU A 123 39.59 45.76 6.31
CA GLU A 123 40.95 46.11 6.75
C GLU A 123 41.01 46.75 8.15
N GLN A 124 39.88 47.28 8.62
CA GLN A 124 39.76 48.00 9.88
C GLN A 124 39.27 47.11 11.04
N ILE A 125 38.90 45.85 10.80
CA ILE A 125 38.32 44.96 11.82
C ILE A 125 39.33 43.86 12.19
N PRO A 126 39.45 43.43 13.47
CA PRO A 126 40.31 42.32 13.84
C PRO A 126 39.95 41.04 13.06
N GLU A 127 40.95 40.41 12.45
CA GLU A 127 40.78 39.19 11.63
C GLU A 127 40.09 38.04 12.38
N THR A 128 40.29 37.97 13.70
CA THR A 128 39.60 37.02 14.59
C THR A 128 38.07 37.21 14.60
N VAL A 129 37.59 38.46 14.62
CA VAL A 129 36.15 38.80 14.61
C VAL A 129 35.57 38.52 13.23
N ILE A 130 36.29 38.84 12.15
CA ILE A 130 35.88 38.54 10.77
C ILE A 130 35.72 37.02 10.58
N ASN A 131 36.67 36.22 11.08
CA ASN A 131 36.62 34.76 10.96
C ASN A 131 35.48 34.15 11.81
N GLN A 132 35.24 34.65 13.02
CA GLN A 132 34.07 34.26 13.82
C GLN A 132 32.74 34.60 13.13
N LEU A 133 32.67 35.77 12.48
CA LEU A 133 31.49 36.18 11.72
C LEU A 133 31.24 35.27 10.51
N ARG A 134 32.29 34.96 9.74
CA ARG A 134 32.22 34.01 8.61
C ARG A 134 31.76 32.62 9.05
N GLU A 135 32.33 32.09 10.13
CA GLU A 135 31.96 30.78 10.68
C GLU A 135 30.50 30.76 11.17
N SER A 136 30.08 31.81 11.91
CA SER A 136 28.71 31.93 12.43
C SER A 136 27.70 32.09 11.30
N LEU A 137 28.04 32.86 10.26
CA LEU A 137 27.21 33.07 9.07
C LEU A 137 26.97 31.76 8.30
N GLU A 138 28.03 31.00 8.05
CA GLU A 138 27.92 29.76 7.25
C GLU A 138 27.05 28.71 7.97
N LYS A 139 27.25 28.54 9.27
CA LYS A 139 26.41 27.65 10.09
C LYS A 139 24.97 28.15 10.21
N SER A 140 24.77 29.47 10.29
CA SER A 140 23.41 30.06 10.34
C SER A 140 22.65 29.82 9.05
N LYS A 141 23.33 29.88 7.88
CA LYS A 141 22.73 29.50 6.58
C LYS A 141 22.36 28.01 6.51
N ASP A 142 23.22 27.10 7.00
CA ASP A 142 22.87 25.67 7.10
C ASP A 142 21.60 25.47 7.93
N VAL A 143 21.56 26.03 9.14
CA VAL A 143 20.39 25.90 10.02
C VAL A 143 19.15 26.56 9.39
N GLN A 144 19.29 27.72 8.74
CA GLN A 144 18.18 28.38 8.03
C GLN A 144 17.62 27.49 6.91
N THR A 145 18.47 26.94 6.03
CA THR A 145 18.00 26.08 4.92
C THR A 145 17.38 24.76 5.42
N ARG A 146 17.83 24.24 6.56
CA ARG A 146 17.22 23.09 7.21
C ARG A 146 15.89 23.43 7.86
N LEU A 147 15.74 24.63 8.42
CA LEU A 147 14.46 25.13 8.97
C LEU A 147 13.43 25.43 7.86
N THR A 148 13.81 26.03 6.73
CA THR A 148 12.90 26.20 5.58
C THR A 148 12.44 24.86 5.06
N HIS A 149 13.37 23.94 4.80
CA HIS A 149 13.02 22.60 4.31
C HIS A 149 12.10 21.84 5.30
N ARG A 150 12.30 22.05 6.60
CA ARG A 150 11.45 21.48 7.67
C ARG A 150 10.03 22.06 7.67
N ALA A 151 9.88 23.35 7.37
CA ALA A 151 8.57 23.98 7.17
C ALA A 151 7.90 23.46 5.89
N ASP A 152 8.62 23.42 4.76
CA ASP A 152 8.10 22.92 3.48
C ASP A 152 7.60 21.46 3.58
N LEU A 153 8.33 20.59 4.31
CA LEU A 153 7.92 19.21 4.57
C LEU A 153 6.69 19.12 5.47
N TRP A 154 6.55 20.04 6.44
CA TRP A 154 5.37 20.11 7.29
C TRP A 154 4.14 20.56 6.51
N ASP A 155 4.26 21.57 5.65
CA ASP A 155 3.16 22.06 4.81
C ASP A 155 2.72 20.99 3.81
N GLN A 156 3.65 20.23 3.23
CA GLN A 156 3.35 19.04 2.42
C GLN A 156 2.62 17.97 3.23
N PHE A 157 3.05 17.68 4.47
CA PHE A 157 2.38 16.72 5.35
C PHE A 157 0.95 17.16 5.68
N VAL A 158 0.73 18.43 6.01
CA VAL A 158 -0.60 18.99 6.30
C VAL A 158 -1.51 18.93 5.08
N ALA A 159 -1.03 19.36 3.91
CA ALA A 159 -1.80 19.32 2.67
C ALA A 159 -2.21 17.89 2.28
N GLU A 160 -1.29 16.92 2.40
CA GLU A 160 -1.58 15.52 2.12
C GLU A 160 -2.55 14.93 3.16
N ARG A 161 -2.38 15.27 4.44
CA ARG A 161 -3.24 14.81 5.55
C ARG A 161 -4.67 15.29 5.35
N ASP A 162 -4.87 16.57 5.08
CA ASP A 162 -6.19 17.17 4.96
C ASP A 162 -6.90 16.69 3.68
N SER A 163 -6.16 16.51 2.57
CA SER A 163 -6.66 15.87 1.35
C SER A 163 -7.10 14.42 1.59
N SER A 164 -6.31 13.66 2.35
CA SER A 164 -6.57 12.24 2.64
C SER A 164 -7.73 12.06 3.62
N LEU A 165 -7.81 12.91 4.64
CA LEU A 165 -8.89 12.92 5.63
C LEU A 165 -10.24 13.28 5.00
N GLY A 166 -10.26 14.19 4.03
CA GLY A 166 -11.47 14.48 3.24
C GLY A 166 -12.00 13.23 2.54
N LYS A 167 -11.15 12.57 1.73
CA LYS A 167 -11.51 11.33 1.01
C LYS A 167 -11.95 10.20 1.94
N LEU A 168 -11.30 10.05 3.10
CA LEU A 168 -11.64 9.03 4.09
C LEU A 168 -13.02 9.30 4.70
N ASN A 169 -13.34 10.56 5.02
CA ASN A 169 -14.65 10.95 5.51
C ASN A 169 -15.76 10.78 4.45
N ASP A 170 -15.48 11.06 3.17
CA ASP A 170 -16.43 10.83 2.08
C ASP A 170 -16.82 9.35 1.98
N ILE A 171 -15.85 8.42 2.12
CA ILE A 171 -16.11 6.98 2.13
C ILE A 171 -16.87 6.57 3.40
N ARG A 172 -16.44 7.05 4.57
CA ARG A 172 -17.13 6.80 5.85
C ARG A 172 -18.61 7.20 5.78
N MET A 173 -18.92 8.35 5.17
CA MET A 173 -20.29 8.82 5.01
C MET A 173 -21.12 7.90 4.12
N GLN A 174 -20.59 7.45 2.98
CA GLN A 174 -21.26 6.47 2.11
C GLN A 174 -21.51 5.13 2.84
N LEU A 175 -20.51 4.66 3.60
CA LEU A 175 -20.60 3.42 4.35
C LEU A 175 -21.63 3.49 5.48
N ASP A 176 -21.65 4.60 6.22
CA ASP A 176 -22.63 4.88 7.26
C ASP A 176 -24.06 5.01 6.69
N GLU A 177 -24.22 5.44 5.43
CA GLU A 177 -25.52 5.46 4.76
C GLU A 177 -26.02 4.04 4.44
N ILE A 178 -25.17 3.19 3.86
CA ILE A 178 -25.48 1.80 3.54
C ILE A 178 -25.80 1.00 4.81
N GLU A 179 -25.03 1.15 5.89
CA GLU A 179 -25.32 0.47 7.18
C GLU A 179 -26.63 0.92 7.84
N ARG A 180 -27.06 2.17 7.63
CA ARG A 180 -28.35 2.67 8.15
C ARG A 180 -29.54 2.03 7.43
N ARG A 181 -29.38 1.65 6.15
CA ARG A 181 -30.37 0.94 5.34
C ARG A 181 -30.41 -0.55 5.73
N LYS A 182 -30.90 -0.85 6.95
CA LYS A 182 -30.93 -2.19 7.53
C LYS A 182 -31.58 -3.22 6.59
N MET A 183 -32.91 -3.22 6.50
CA MET A 183 -33.67 -4.10 5.60
C MET A 183 -34.19 -3.27 4.43
N ARG A 184 -33.95 -3.76 3.21
CA ARG A 184 -34.25 -3.08 1.94
C ARG A 184 -34.65 -4.10 0.86
N GLN A 185 -35.16 -3.62 -0.27
CA GLN A 185 -35.54 -4.49 -1.38
C GLN A 185 -34.29 -5.06 -2.09
N PHE A 186 -34.47 -6.11 -2.89
CA PHE A 186 -33.37 -6.77 -3.62
C PHE A 186 -32.63 -5.80 -4.54
N ASP A 187 -33.34 -4.96 -5.29
CA ASP A 187 -32.75 -3.98 -6.20
C ASP A 187 -31.91 -2.94 -5.44
N GLU A 188 -32.42 -2.43 -4.31
CA GLU A 188 -31.70 -1.52 -3.41
C GLU A 188 -30.47 -2.19 -2.76
N MET A 189 -30.53 -3.50 -2.47
CA MET A 189 -29.37 -4.25 -1.99
C MET A 189 -28.32 -4.45 -3.09
N LEU A 190 -28.75 -4.65 -4.34
CA LEU A 190 -27.86 -4.78 -5.49
C LEU A 190 -27.13 -3.46 -5.77
N GLU A 191 -27.82 -2.32 -5.72
CA GLU A 191 -27.20 -0.98 -5.79
C GLU A 191 -26.18 -0.76 -4.66
N ASP A 192 -26.53 -1.08 -3.41
CA ASP A 192 -25.61 -0.98 -2.28
C ASP A 192 -24.40 -1.93 -2.42
N CYS A 193 -24.57 -3.10 -3.06
CA CYS A 193 -23.47 -4.03 -3.36
C CYS A 193 -22.52 -3.47 -4.44
N GLU A 194 -23.05 -2.89 -5.52
CA GLU A 194 -22.22 -2.26 -6.56
C GLU A 194 -21.49 -1.02 -6.05
N THR A 195 -22.14 -0.18 -5.21
CA THR A 195 -21.47 0.96 -4.59
C THR A 195 -20.34 0.52 -3.65
N LEU A 196 -20.52 -0.55 -2.86
CA LEU A 196 -19.43 -1.13 -2.05
C LEU A 196 -18.27 -1.66 -2.91
N LYS A 197 -18.54 -2.33 -4.05
CA LYS A 197 -17.49 -2.76 -4.99
C LYS A 197 -16.71 -1.56 -5.54
N VAL A 198 -17.41 -0.49 -5.94
CA VAL A 198 -16.78 0.74 -6.44
C VAL A 198 -15.94 1.43 -5.36
N ILE A 199 -16.42 1.47 -4.11
CA ILE A 199 -15.67 1.97 -2.95
C ILE A 199 -14.41 1.13 -2.71
N TYR A 200 -14.52 -0.20 -2.74
CA TYR A 200 -13.40 -1.12 -2.54
C TYR A 200 -12.34 -1.00 -3.67
N LEU A 201 -12.76 -0.91 -4.93
CA LEU A 201 -11.82 -0.66 -6.04
C LEU A 201 -11.08 0.68 -5.87
N ARG A 202 -11.79 1.73 -5.41
CA ARG A 202 -11.19 3.04 -5.09
C ARG A 202 -10.27 3.01 -3.86
N TRP A 203 -10.38 2.00 -3.00
CA TRP A 203 -9.58 1.88 -1.78
C TRP A 203 -8.09 1.73 -2.05
N SER A 204 -7.73 1.06 -3.14
CA SER A 204 -6.33 0.93 -3.61
C SER A 204 -5.58 2.27 -3.65
N PHE A 205 -6.24 3.34 -4.09
CA PHE A 205 -5.67 4.68 -4.14
C PHE A 205 -5.50 5.34 -2.75
N LEU A 206 -6.16 4.85 -1.69
CA LEU A 206 -6.01 5.34 -0.31
C LEU A 206 -4.91 4.61 0.47
N ALA A 207 -4.62 3.36 0.13
CA ALA A 207 -3.45 2.64 0.64
C ALA A 207 -2.16 3.42 0.33
N ASP A 208 -2.05 3.94 -0.90
CA ASP A 208 -0.95 4.81 -1.32
C ASP A 208 -0.84 6.09 -0.48
N LEU A 209 -1.96 6.75 -0.14
CA LEU A 209 -1.94 7.98 0.68
C LEU A 209 -1.42 7.69 2.10
N SER A 210 -1.82 6.56 2.68
CA SER A 210 -1.31 6.11 3.98
C SER A 210 0.21 5.93 3.96
N SER A 211 0.75 5.34 2.89
CA SER A 211 2.20 5.18 2.71
C SER A 211 2.93 6.53 2.57
N ARG A 212 2.34 7.48 1.84
CA ARG A 212 2.91 8.83 1.62
C ARG A 212 2.92 9.65 2.91
N LEU A 213 1.85 9.60 3.71
CA LEU A 213 1.80 10.23 5.03
C LEU A 213 2.80 9.63 6.02
N LEU A 214 2.96 8.30 6.03
CA LEU A 214 3.97 7.65 6.87
C LEU A 214 5.40 8.03 6.42
N SER A 215 5.67 8.10 5.11
CA SER A 215 6.94 8.56 4.56
C SER A 215 7.26 10.01 4.99
N LEU A 216 6.33 10.95 4.80
CA LEU A 216 6.49 12.33 5.26
C LEU A 216 6.69 12.42 6.78
N SER A 217 5.94 11.62 7.57
CA SER A 217 6.12 11.57 9.02
C SER A 217 7.51 11.07 9.45
N SER A 218 8.14 10.22 8.64
CA SER A 218 9.50 9.71 8.89
C SER A 218 10.58 10.75 8.53
N GLN A 219 10.39 11.50 7.45
CA GLN A 219 11.24 12.65 7.10
C GLN A 219 11.11 13.78 8.13
N LEU A 220 9.94 13.91 8.75
CA LEU A 220 9.69 14.85 9.84
C LEU A 220 10.24 14.40 11.21
N TYR A 221 10.94 13.26 11.33
CA TYR A 221 11.61 12.87 12.57
C TYR A 221 12.55 13.98 13.11
N PRO A 222 12.60 14.28 14.43
CA PRO A 222 11.92 13.58 15.55
C PRO A 222 10.49 14.05 15.88
N LEU A 223 9.84 14.86 15.04
CA LEU A 223 8.56 15.52 15.32
C LEU A 223 7.44 14.52 15.65
N ALA A 224 6.98 14.54 16.90
CA ALA A 224 6.07 13.55 17.45
C ALA A 224 4.62 13.72 16.98
N CYS A 225 4.17 14.95 16.69
CA CYS A 225 2.82 15.20 16.15
C CYS A 225 2.64 14.56 14.77
N ALA A 226 3.54 14.83 13.81
CA ALA A 226 3.50 14.22 12.48
C ALA A 226 3.47 12.69 12.54
N ARG A 227 4.30 12.08 13.40
CA ARG A 227 4.33 10.63 13.62
C ARG A 227 3.04 10.10 14.26
N ARG A 228 2.42 10.82 15.20
CA ARG A 228 1.14 10.44 15.81
C ARG A 228 0.01 10.50 14.78
N GLU A 229 -0.08 11.59 14.04
CA GLU A 229 -1.12 11.82 13.04
C GLU A 229 -1.01 10.85 11.86
N GLY A 230 0.18 10.63 11.31
CA GLY A 230 0.41 9.67 10.22
C GLY A 230 0.07 8.22 10.62
N LYS A 231 0.35 7.83 11.87
CA LYS A 231 -0.06 6.52 12.40
C LYS A 231 -1.57 6.42 12.62
N ALA A 232 -2.18 7.41 13.26
CA ALA A 232 -3.62 7.43 13.53
C ALA A 232 -4.42 7.38 12.21
N PHE A 233 -3.98 8.11 11.18
CA PHE A 233 -4.57 8.03 9.84
C PHE A 233 -4.46 6.62 9.24
N ALA A 234 -3.27 6.00 9.29
CA ALA A 234 -3.08 4.65 8.77
C ALA A 234 -3.91 3.61 9.55
N GLU A 235 -4.04 3.74 10.87
CA GLU A 235 -4.89 2.87 11.70
C GLU A 235 -6.38 3.02 11.34
N ASP A 236 -6.87 4.27 11.19
CA ASP A 236 -8.25 4.58 10.81
C ASP A 236 -8.59 4.10 9.38
N ALA A 237 -7.66 4.25 8.44
CA ALA A 237 -7.78 3.71 7.09
C ALA A 237 -7.92 2.17 7.13
N ASN A 238 -6.99 1.46 7.78
CA ASN A 238 -7.03 0.00 7.89
C ASN A 238 -8.32 -0.53 8.54
N GLU A 239 -8.93 0.21 9.47
CA GLU A 239 -10.19 -0.19 10.08
C GLU A 239 -11.39 0.05 9.16
N LEU A 240 -11.40 1.16 8.41
CA LEU A 240 -12.43 1.43 7.41
C LEU A 240 -12.37 0.43 6.23
N GLU A 241 -11.17 0.00 5.83
CA GLU A 241 -10.96 -1.08 4.84
C GLU A 241 -11.67 -2.37 5.28
N ARG A 242 -11.37 -2.86 6.50
CA ARG A 242 -12.03 -4.05 7.06
C ARG A 242 -13.54 -3.87 7.15
N ARG A 243 -14.03 -2.67 7.47
CA ARG A 243 -15.47 -2.41 7.56
C ARG A 243 -16.13 -2.55 6.18
N ILE A 244 -15.49 -2.07 5.11
CA ILE A 244 -15.93 -2.25 3.72
C ILE A 244 -15.92 -3.75 3.34
N GLU A 245 -14.83 -4.46 3.60
CA GLU A 245 -14.70 -5.90 3.34
C GLU A 245 -15.80 -6.71 4.04
N ASN A 246 -15.97 -6.52 5.35
CA ASN A 246 -16.97 -7.25 6.14
C ASN A 246 -18.41 -6.99 5.65
N LEU A 247 -18.73 -5.76 5.23
CA LEU A 247 -20.07 -5.44 4.70
C LEU A 247 -20.28 -6.06 3.31
N LEU A 248 -19.29 -5.97 2.43
CA LEU A 248 -19.36 -6.57 1.09
C LEU A 248 -19.47 -8.10 1.17
N ASP A 249 -18.71 -8.75 2.05
CA ASP A 249 -18.81 -10.18 2.33
C ASP A 249 -20.18 -10.55 2.88
N SER A 250 -20.71 -9.79 3.86
CA SER A 250 -22.01 -10.08 4.49
C SER A 250 -23.19 -9.91 3.51
N ILE A 251 -23.21 -8.83 2.74
CA ILE A 251 -24.24 -8.58 1.71
C ILE A 251 -24.15 -9.61 0.57
N SER A 252 -22.93 -9.92 0.11
CA SER A 252 -22.75 -10.91 -0.97
C SER A 252 -23.01 -12.35 -0.52
N ALA A 253 -22.88 -12.67 0.77
CA ALA A 253 -23.29 -13.95 1.33
C ALA A 253 -24.83 -14.09 1.32
N GLU A 254 -25.57 -13.09 1.80
CA GLU A 254 -27.04 -13.10 1.78
C GLU A 254 -27.57 -13.19 0.34
N PHE A 255 -26.97 -12.44 -0.59
CA PHE A 255 -27.25 -12.52 -2.02
C PHE A 255 -27.07 -13.94 -2.60
N ARG A 256 -25.95 -14.62 -2.29
CA ARG A 256 -25.68 -15.97 -2.79
C ARG A 256 -26.69 -17.01 -2.27
N VAL A 257 -27.06 -16.92 -0.98
CA VAL A 257 -28.06 -17.84 -0.39
C VAL A 257 -29.43 -17.62 -1.04
N ARG A 258 -29.83 -16.36 -1.24
CA ARG A 258 -31.06 -16.01 -1.97
C ARG A 258 -31.08 -16.63 -3.37
N GLU A 259 -30.02 -16.41 -4.16
CA GLU A 259 -29.97 -16.97 -5.52
C GLU A 259 -30.01 -18.50 -5.54
N GLU A 260 -29.35 -19.16 -4.59
CA GLU A 260 -29.35 -20.62 -4.53
C GLU A 260 -30.74 -21.18 -4.23
N ILE A 261 -31.45 -20.59 -3.27
CA ILE A 261 -32.85 -20.93 -2.96
C ILE A 261 -33.74 -20.73 -4.21
N MET A 262 -33.58 -19.63 -4.94
CA MET A 262 -34.33 -19.38 -6.17
C MET A 262 -34.01 -20.42 -7.27
N ARG A 263 -32.74 -20.82 -7.42
CA ARG A 263 -32.33 -21.89 -8.33
C ARG A 263 -32.98 -23.21 -7.93
N SER A 264 -32.94 -23.60 -6.66
CA SER A 264 -33.59 -24.82 -6.16
C SER A 264 -35.11 -24.82 -6.37
N LEU A 265 -35.79 -23.70 -6.09
CA LEU A 265 -37.23 -23.55 -6.35
C LEU A 265 -37.57 -23.69 -7.85
N SER A 266 -36.73 -23.15 -8.73
CA SER A 266 -36.88 -23.26 -10.18
C SER A 266 -36.65 -24.69 -10.67
N VAL A 267 -35.60 -25.37 -10.19
CA VAL A 267 -35.28 -26.76 -10.57
C VAL A 267 -36.39 -27.71 -10.15
N ILE A 268 -36.88 -27.62 -8.91
CA ILE A 268 -38.01 -28.42 -8.43
C ILE A 268 -39.28 -28.13 -9.23
N SER A 269 -39.53 -26.87 -9.65
CA SER A 269 -40.66 -26.57 -10.52
C SER A 269 -40.54 -27.27 -11.89
N SER A 270 -39.35 -27.26 -12.51
CA SER A 270 -39.13 -27.98 -13.78
C SER A 270 -39.26 -29.50 -13.61
N GLU A 271 -38.70 -30.07 -12.54
CA GLU A 271 -38.85 -31.52 -12.24
C GLU A 271 -40.33 -31.91 -12.09
N LEU A 272 -41.14 -31.10 -11.39
CA LEU A 272 -42.57 -31.33 -11.27
C LEU A 272 -43.32 -31.18 -12.61
N ASP A 273 -42.94 -30.20 -13.44
CA ASP A 273 -43.53 -30.02 -14.76
C ASP A 273 -43.12 -31.18 -15.70
N ASP A 274 -41.90 -31.73 -15.61
CA ASP A 274 -41.43 -32.89 -16.36
C ASP A 274 -42.10 -34.20 -15.93
N ILE A 275 -42.19 -34.48 -14.62
CA ILE A 275 -42.92 -35.62 -14.05
C ILE A 275 -44.38 -35.60 -14.52
N ARG A 276 -45.01 -34.41 -14.54
CA ARG A 276 -46.36 -34.23 -15.06
C ARG A 276 -46.45 -34.53 -16.56
N ASN A 277 -45.52 -33.98 -17.35
CA ASN A 277 -45.48 -34.19 -18.81
C ASN A 277 -45.26 -35.67 -19.19
N ALA A 278 -44.61 -36.46 -18.34
CA ALA A 278 -44.38 -37.89 -18.58
C ALA A 278 -45.68 -38.72 -18.70
N PHE A 279 -46.76 -38.31 -18.01
CA PHE A 279 -48.05 -39.02 -18.04
C PHE A 279 -49.24 -38.20 -18.55
N ASP A 280 -49.12 -36.88 -18.74
CA ASP A 280 -50.21 -36.03 -19.25
C ASP A 280 -50.70 -36.55 -20.62
N GLY A 281 -51.94 -37.08 -20.63
CA GLY A 281 -52.62 -37.60 -21.81
C GLY A 281 -52.32 -39.06 -22.19
N ARG A 282 -51.66 -39.86 -21.35
CA ARG A 282 -51.32 -41.26 -21.63
C ARG A 282 -51.83 -42.23 -20.56
N SER A 283 -52.08 -43.48 -20.96
CA SER A 283 -52.21 -44.61 -20.03
C SER A 283 -50.82 -45.10 -19.65
N VAL A 284 -50.58 -45.36 -18.37
CA VAL A 284 -49.24 -45.58 -17.80
C VAL A 284 -49.08 -47.03 -17.35
N SER A 285 -47.92 -47.64 -17.61
CA SER A 285 -47.60 -49.00 -17.14
C SER A 285 -47.36 -49.02 -15.62
N ALA A 286 -47.59 -50.16 -14.97
CA ALA A 286 -47.44 -50.27 -13.52
C ALA A 286 -46.03 -49.91 -13.03
N ARG A 287 -44.99 -50.29 -13.78
CA ARG A 287 -43.58 -49.97 -13.50
C ARG A 287 -43.31 -48.46 -13.54
N LEU A 288 -43.74 -47.78 -14.61
CA LEU A 288 -43.54 -46.33 -14.75
C LEU A 288 -44.33 -45.54 -13.69
N ARG A 289 -45.51 -46.03 -13.28
CA ARG A 289 -46.28 -45.43 -12.18
C ARG A 289 -45.55 -45.49 -10.84
N GLU A 290 -44.91 -46.62 -10.54
CA GLU A 290 -44.11 -46.80 -9.32
C GLU A 290 -42.86 -45.91 -9.33
N GLU A 291 -42.17 -45.82 -10.47
CA GLU A 291 -41.02 -44.93 -10.68
C GLU A 291 -41.38 -43.45 -10.49
N LEU A 292 -42.48 -42.99 -11.11
CA LEU A 292 -43.00 -41.62 -10.93
C LEU A 292 -43.41 -41.36 -9.47
N HIS A 293 -43.93 -42.36 -8.76
CA HIS A 293 -44.25 -42.22 -7.33
C HIS A 293 -42.98 -42.09 -6.47
N GLN A 294 -41.91 -42.83 -6.80
CA GLN A 294 -40.61 -42.69 -6.12
C GLN A 294 -39.98 -41.32 -6.37
N GLN A 295 -40.06 -40.80 -7.61
CA GLN A 295 -39.62 -39.44 -7.95
C GLN A 295 -40.45 -38.38 -7.21
N LEU A 296 -41.77 -38.55 -7.07
CA LEU A 296 -42.64 -37.63 -6.33
C LEU A 296 -42.37 -37.63 -4.81
N GLU A 297 -42.07 -38.77 -4.20
CA GLU A 297 -41.71 -38.80 -2.77
C GLU A 297 -40.29 -38.23 -2.55
N SER A 298 -39.35 -38.46 -3.49
CA SER A 298 -38.01 -37.84 -3.47
C SER A 298 -38.08 -36.31 -3.57
N THR A 299 -38.81 -35.77 -4.56
CA THR A 299 -39.02 -34.32 -4.72
C THR A 299 -39.75 -33.73 -3.51
N ARG A 300 -40.73 -34.42 -2.92
CA ARG A 300 -41.39 -34.03 -1.66
C ARG A 300 -40.40 -33.93 -0.49
N ILE A 301 -39.43 -34.83 -0.38
CA ILE A 301 -38.39 -34.76 0.66
C ILE A 301 -37.50 -33.53 0.42
N HIS A 302 -37.04 -33.30 -0.82
CA HIS A 302 -36.27 -32.11 -1.18
C HIS A 302 -37.03 -30.81 -0.87
N LEU A 303 -38.34 -30.77 -1.15
CA LEU A 303 -39.22 -29.63 -0.90
C LEU A 303 -39.36 -29.31 0.60
N LYS A 304 -39.42 -30.33 1.47
CA LYS A 304 -39.44 -30.14 2.93
C LYS A 304 -38.11 -29.57 3.44
N THR A 305 -36.98 -30.11 2.97
CA THR A 305 -35.65 -29.58 3.33
C THR A 305 -35.52 -28.12 2.89
N LEU A 306 -35.97 -27.79 1.69
CA LEU A 306 -35.96 -26.42 1.17
C LEU A 306 -36.90 -25.48 1.96
N ASP A 307 -38.03 -25.97 2.47
CA ASP A 307 -38.92 -25.21 3.36
C ASP A 307 -38.23 -24.86 4.69
N GLU A 308 -37.54 -25.83 5.29
CA GLU A 308 -36.71 -25.62 6.49
C GLU A 308 -35.56 -24.64 6.23
N ASP A 309 -34.90 -24.74 5.08
CA ASP A 309 -33.80 -23.83 4.70
C ASP A 309 -34.29 -22.42 4.38
N ILE A 310 -35.48 -22.26 3.79
CA ILE A 310 -36.15 -20.96 3.61
C ILE A 310 -36.52 -20.35 4.98
N ALA A 311 -37.00 -21.15 5.92
CA ALA A 311 -37.27 -20.67 7.28
C ALA A 311 -35.99 -20.21 7.99
N LYS A 312 -34.92 -21.02 7.97
CA LYS A 312 -33.59 -20.66 8.50
C LYS A 312 -33.04 -19.40 7.83
N TYR A 313 -33.18 -19.28 6.50
CA TYR A 313 -32.76 -18.09 5.77
C TYR A 313 -33.51 -16.85 6.29
N ASN A 314 -34.84 -16.90 6.33
CA ASN A 314 -35.66 -15.78 6.79
C ASN A 314 -35.34 -15.34 8.24
N ASP A 315 -35.14 -16.29 9.16
CA ASP A 315 -34.77 -16.02 10.55
C ASP A 315 -33.41 -15.30 10.72
N ASN A 316 -32.49 -15.44 9.75
CA ASN A 316 -31.13 -14.89 9.83
C ASN A 316 -30.85 -13.73 8.86
N ARG A 317 -31.86 -13.21 8.14
CA ARG A 317 -31.68 -12.09 7.20
C ARG A 317 -31.24 -10.82 7.92
N MET A 318 -30.24 -10.16 7.33
CA MET A 318 -29.71 -8.90 7.83
C MET A 318 -30.05 -7.73 6.90
N PHE A 319 -30.15 -7.97 5.59
CA PHE A 319 -30.23 -6.91 4.57
C PHE A 319 -31.50 -6.91 3.71
N LEU A 320 -32.10 -8.06 3.39
CA LEU A 320 -33.23 -8.15 2.47
C LEU A 320 -34.58 -8.23 3.19
N THR A 321 -35.58 -7.49 2.71
CA THR A 321 -37.00 -7.66 3.09
C THR A 321 -37.63 -8.92 2.51
N GLU A 322 -38.47 -9.62 3.26
CA GLU A 322 -39.18 -10.84 2.81
C GLU A 322 -39.80 -10.70 1.40
N GLU A 323 -39.56 -11.70 0.56
CA GLU A 323 -40.01 -11.73 -0.84
C GLU A 323 -41.08 -12.81 -1.00
N ALA A 324 -42.23 -12.45 -1.58
CA ALA A 324 -43.36 -13.37 -1.73
C ALA A 324 -43.05 -14.58 -2.65
N ASP A 325 -42.12 -14.40 -3.59
CA ASP A 325 -41.76 -15.42 -4.58
C ASP A 325 -40.83 -16.50 -4.00
N ILE A 326 -40.18 -16.25 -2.85
CA ILE A 326 -39.32 -17.21 -2.16
C ILE A 326 -40.19 -18.07 -1.23
N THR A 327 -41.05 -18.92 -1.81
CA THR A 327 -41.87 -19.87 -1.04
C THR A 327 -42.02 -21.23 -1.73
N THR A 328 -42.13 -22.27 -0.92
CA THR A 328 -42.39 -23.66 -1.32
C THR A 328 -43.84 -23.94 -1.71
N LYS A 329 -44.78 -23.08 -1.30
CA LYS A 329 -46.24 -23.31 -1.33
C LYS A 329 -46.75 -23.69 -2.73
N SER A 330 -46.39 -22.92 -3.74
CA SER A 330 -46.76 -23.18 -5.14
C SER A 330 -46.29 -24.56 -5.63
N ASN A 331 -45.06 -24.97 -5.25
CA ASN A 331 -44.53 -26.27 -5.64
C ASN A 331 -45.17 -27.42 -4.84
N PHE A 332 -45.53 -27.23 -3.56
CA PHE A 332 -46.35 -28.19 -2.81
C PHE A 332 -47.77 -28.35 -3.40
N GLU A 333 -48.39 -27.25 -3.85
CA GLU A 333 -49.69 -27.27 -4.53
C GLU A 333 -49.61 -28.03 -5.86
N LYS A 334 -48.61 -27.71 -6.71
CA LYS A 334 -48.30 -28.46 -7.94
C LYS A 334 -48.11 -29.96 -7.68
N LEU A 335 -47.29 -30.31 -6.69
CA LEU A 335 -47.00 -31.70 -6.33
C LEU A 335 -48.28 -32.46 -5.92
N GLY A 336 -49.15 -31.84 -5.12
CA GLY A 336 -50.44 -32.41 -4.75
C GLY A 336 -51.38 -32.62 -5.95
N GLU A 337 -51.43 -31.66 -6.89
CA GLU A 337 -52.19 -31.85 -8.14
C GLU A 337 -51.65 -33.02 -8.99
N ILE A 338 -50.33 -33.17 -9.04
CA ILE A 338 -49.66 -34.22 -9.82
C ILE A 338 -49.94 -35.59 -9.22
N GLU A 339 -49.86 -35.74 -7.90
CA GLU A 339 -50.22 -36.98 -7.19
C GLU A 339 -51.69 -37.38 -7.40
N GLU A 340 -52.63 -36.43 -7.32
CA GLU A 340 -54.05 -36.73 -7.56
C GLU A 340 -54.32 -37.11 -9.02
N LYS A 341 -53.65 -36.46 -9.99
CA LYS A 341 -53.75 -36.85 -11.41
C LYS A 341 -53.16 -38.26 -11.64
N LEU A 342 -51.98 -38.55 -11.10
CA LEU A 342 -51.33 -39.86 -11.22
C LEU A 342 -52.18 -40.99 -10.60
N LYS A 343 -52.92 -40.72 -9.51
CA LYS A 343 -53.89 -41.66 -8.94
C LYS A 343 -55.00 -42.01 -9.94
N LEU A 344 -55.50 -41.02 -10.69
CA LEU A 344 -56.62 -41.12 -11.63
C LEU A 344 -56.23 -41.69 -13.00
N VAL A 345 -54.94 -41.75 -13.36
CA VAL A 345 -54.49 -42.38 -14.61
C VAL A 345 -54.79 -43.88 -14.60
N GLY A 346 -55.42 -44.36 -15.68
CA GLY A 346 -55.69 -45.78 -15.89
C GLY A 346 -54.43 -46.57 -16.24
N LEU A 347 -54.32 -47.76 -15.66
CA LEU A 347 -53.25 -48.72 -15.94
C LEU A 347 -53.47 -49.41 -17.29
N THR A 348 -52.38 -49.69 -18.00
CA THR A 348 -52.37 -50.68 -19.08
C THR A 348 -52.04 -52.06 -18.51
N ASP A 349 -53.05 -52.87 -18.20
CA ASP A 349 -52.90 -54.23 -17.65
C ASP A 349 -52.38 -55.28 -18.68
N ASN A 350 -51.63 -54.84 -19.70
CA ASN A 350 -51.18 -55.62 -20.86
C ASN A 350 -49.67 -55.55 -21.07
N GLU A 351 -48.88 -55.75 -20.01
CA GLU A 351 -47.51 -56.26 -20.14
C GLU A 351 -47.48 -57.60 -19.42
N GLU A 352 -47.54 -58.69 -20.20
CA GLU A 352 -47.25 -60.03 -19.67
C GLU A 352 -45.79 -60.01 -19.19
N GLU A 353 -45.60 -60.13 -17.88
CA GLU A 353 -44.29 -60.16 -17.25
C GLU A 353 -43.55 -61.43 -17.69
N TYR A 354 -42.76 -61.31 -18.77
CA TYR A 354 -41.84 -62.36 -19.19
C TYR A 354 -40.75 -62.47 -18.13
N ASP A 355 -40.89 -63.44 -17.24
CA ASP A 355 -39.87 -63.84 -16.27
C ASP A 355 -38.58 -64.19 -17.03
N ILE A 356 -37.62 -63.25 -17.01
CA ILE A 356 -36.39 -63.31 -17.80
C ILE A 356 -35.51 -64.45 -17.32
N ASP A 357 -35.55 -64.77 -16.02
CA ASP A 357 -34.78 -65.87 -15.43
C ASP A 357 -35.37 -67.22 -15.87
N ALA A 358 -36.70 -67.35 -15.87
CA ALA A 358 -37.37 -68.54 -16.43
C ALA A 358 -37.13 -68.70 -17.94
N ALA A 359 -37.13 -67.60 -18.70
CA ALA A 359 -36.80 -67.60 -20.13
C ALA A 359 -35.32 -67.98 -20.37
N ALA A 360 -34.40 -67.49 -19.53
CA ALA A 360 -32.98 -67.82 -19.60
C ALA A 360 -32.70 -69.29 -19.22
N GLU A 361 -33.38 -69.86 -18.22
CA GLU A 361 -33.32 -71.28 -17.90
C GLU A 361 -33.81 -72.15 -19.07
N VAL A 362 -34.94 -71.78 -19.70
CA VAL A 362 -35.45 -72.50 -20.88
C VAL A 362 -34.45 -72.44 -22.04
N LEU A 363 -33.83 -71.28 -22.29
CA LEU A 363 -32.82 -71.16 -23.34
C LEU A 363 -31.55 -71.96 -23.03
N ALA A 364 -31.06 -71.94 -21.78
CA ALA A 364 -29.93 -72.76 -21.35
C ALA A 364 -30.22 -74.28 -21.41
N ALA A 365 -31.46 -74.70 -21.18
CA ALA A 365 -31.88 -76.09 -21.28
C ALA A 365 -32.01 -76.58 -22.74
N VAL A 366 -32.36 -75.69 -23.68
CA VAL A 366 -32.48 -76.03 -25.11
C VAL A 366 -31.14 -75.90 -25.85
N TYR A 367 -30.27 -74.98 -25.42
CA TYR A 367 -28.96 -74.70 -26.00
C TYR A 367 -27.84 -74.83 -24.93
N PRO A 368 -27.51 -76.04 -24.47
CA PRO A 368 -26.60 -76.25 -23.34
C PRO A 368 -25.14 -75.84 -23.60
N ASP A 369 -24.73 -75.76 -24.86
CA ASP A 369 -23.36 -75.41 -25.27
C ASP A 369 -23.19 -73.93 -25.66
N GLU A 370 -24.26 -73.12 -25.61
CA GLU A 370 -24.25 -71.71 -25.99
C GLU A 370 -24.80 -70.80 -24.88
N HIS A 371 -24.15 -69.66 -24.65
CA HIS A 371 -24.60 -68.71 -23.64
C HIS A 371 -25.94 -68.06 -24.05
N PRO A 372 -26.98 -67.99 -23.20
CA PRO A 372 -28.33 -67.57 -23.61
C PRO A 372 -28.42 -66.21 -24.33
N ARG A 373 -27.57 -65.24 -23.95
CA ARG A 373 -27.44 -63.93 -24.63
C ARG A 373 -26.99 -63.99 -26.10
N ASN A 374 -26.31 -65.06 -26.52
CA ASN A 374 -25.93 -65.26 -27.92
C ASN A 374 -27.12 -65.80 -28.72
N VAL A 375 -27.84 -66.78 -28.16
CA VAL A 375 -29.06 -67.35 -28.76
C VAL A 375 -30.12 -66.27 -28.98
N LEU A 376 -30.36 -65.40 -27.98
CA LEU A 376 -31.28 -64.26 -28.11
C LEU A 376 -30.87 -63.29 -29.24
N ARG A 377 -29.56 -63.05 -29.39
CA ARG A 377 -29.01 -62.16 -30.42
C ARG A 377 -29.19 -62.73 -31.83
N GLU A 378 -28.98 -64.04 -32.02
CA GLU A 378 -29.17 -64.68 -33.32
C GLU A 378 -30.65 -64.81 -33.71
N GLN A 379 -31.55 -64.98 -32.74
CA GLN A 379 -33.01 -64.98 -32.96
C GLN A 379 -33.61 -63.57 -33.07
N GLY A 380 -32.80 -62.52 -32.96
CA GLY A 380 -33.22 -61.12 -33.16
C GLY A 380 -34.13 -60.55 -32.07
N ILE A 381 -34.07 -61.10 -30.85
CA ILE A 381 -34.87 -60.63 -29.70
C ILE A 381 -34.10 -59.52 -28.97
N PRO A 382 -34.64 -58.29 -28.83
CA PRO A 382 -33.97 -57.22 -28.09
C PRO A 382 -33.86 -57.54 -26.60
N PHE A 383 -32.73 -57.22 -25.99
CA PHE A 383 -32.53 -57.25 -24.53
C PHE A 383 -31.64 -56.08 -24.09
N ASP A 384 -31.97 -55.47 -22.95
CA ASP A 384 -31.15 -54.39 -22.36
C ASP A 384 -29.85 -54.96 -21.78
N ASN A 385 -28.73 -54.29 -22.02
CA ASN A 385 -27.40 -54.76 -21.60
C ASN A 385 -27.03 -54.34 -20.17
N ASP A 386 -27.71 -53.35 -19.59
CA ASP A 386 -27.14 -52.53 -18.51
C ASP A 386 -27.53 -52.97 -17.09
N LEU A 387 -28.08 -54.18 -16.94
CA LEU A 387 -28.32 -54.81 -15.65
C LEU A 387 -27.51 -56.11 -15.51
N TYR A 388 -26.83 -56.23 -14.36
CA TYR A 388 -25.93 -57.33 -13.95
C TYR A 388 -24.51 -57.32 -14.55
N ASP A 389 -23.76 -56.24 -14.35
CA ASP A 389 -22.28 -56.31 -14.33
C ASP A 389 -21.80 -56.66 -12.91
N LEU A 390 -21.69 -57.96 -12.61
CA LEU A 390 -21.15 -58.48 -11.36
C LEU A 390 -20.05 -59.53 -11.60
N THR A 391 -18.82 -59.01 -11.71
CA THR A 391 -17.60 -59.65 -11.19
C THR A 391 -17.35 -61.12 -11.55
N SER A 392 -16.87 -61.38 -12.77
CA SER A 392 -16.13 -62.61 -13.06
C SER A 392 -14.69 -62.52 -12.55
N SER A 393 -14.43 -63.07 -11.35
CA SER A 393 -13.10 -63.19 -10.78
C SER A 393 -12.92 -64.48 -9.96
N SER A 394 -12.94 -65.64 -10.64
CA SER A 394 -12.08 -66.78 -10.31
C SER A 394 -12.25 -67.93 -11.31
N ALA A 395 -11.17 -68.34 -11.98
CA ALA A 395 -10.60 -69.69 -11.87
C ALA A 395 -9.61 -69.98 -13.02
N THR A 396 -8.43 -70.53 -12.69
CA THR A 396 -7.64 -71.52 -13.48
C THR A 396 -7.16 -71.16 -14.90
N THR A 397 -5.93 -71.48 -15.36
CA THR A 397 -4.63 -71.86 -14.74
C THR A 397 -3.56 -71.82 -15.86
N ASP A 398 -2.31 -71.59 -15.46
CA ASP A 398 -1.06 -72.08 -16.09
C ASP A 398 -0.59 -71.62 -17.49
N ASP A 399 0.76 -71.51 -17.57
CA ASP A 399 1.69 -71.53 -18.71
C ASP A 399 1.62 -70.47 -19.84
N ASP A 400 2.73 -70.00 -20.45
CA ASP A 400 4.12 -69.77 -20.01
C ASP A 400 4.81 -68.81 -21.03
N ASP A 401 6.09 -68.48 -20.80
CA ASP A 401 7.13 -68.04 -21.75
C ASP A 401 7.33 -66.54 -22.13
N ASN A 402 8.37 -65.97 -21.50
CA ASN A 402 9.49 -65.23 -22.13
C ASN A 402 9.27 -64.10 -23.17
N SER A 403 9.53 -62.84 -22.74
CA SER A 403 10.90 -62.26 -22.72
C SER A 403 11.05 -60.77 -23.09
N LYS A 404 12.00 -60.13 -22.39
CA LYS A 404 12.87 -59.00 -22.82
C LYS A 404 12.28 -57.64 -23.28
N PHE A 405 12.38 -56.70 -22.33
CA PHE A 405 13.34 -55.56 -22.34
C PHE A 405 13.07 -54.29 -23.19
N LYS A 406 13.37 -53.14 -22.56
CA LYS A 406 13.72 -51.79 -23.10
C LYS A 406 12.61 -50.78 -23.45
N THR A 407 12.60 -49.71 -22.65
CA THR A 407 12.26 -48.31 -23.00
C THR A 407 13.58 -47.49 -23.18
N PRO A 408 13.53 -46.20 -23.55
CA PRO A 408 13.12 -45.58 -24.82
C PRO A 408 14.39 -44.94 -25.52
N PRO A 409 14.39 -43.94 -26.45
CA PRO A 409 13.87 -42.56 -26.25
C PRO A 409 13.39 -41.74 -27.51
N SER A 410 12.77 -40.58 -27.22
CA SER A 410 12.85 -39.21 -27.81
C SER A 410 12.59 -38.84 -29.30
N ASP A 411 12.09 -37.60 -29.44
CA ASP A 411 12.14 -36.64 -30.58
C ASP A 411 11.26 -36.91 -31.83
N GLU A 412 10.61 -35.93 -32.50
CA GLU A 412 10.40 -34.48 -32.27
C GLU A 412 9.27 -33.94 -33.21
N VAL A 413 9.02 -32.62 -33.18
CA VAL A 413 8.41 -31.75 -34.23
C VAL A 413 6.89 -31.41 -34.15
N LEU A 414 6.63 -30.09 -34.14
CA LEU A 414 5.34 -29.39 -34.25
C LEU A 414 4.77 -29.41 -35.69
N VAL A 415 3.44 -29.29 -35.81
CA VAL A 415 2.79 -28.34 -36.75
C VAL A 415 1.52 -27.77 -36.08
N GLN A 416 1.24 -26.48 -36.29
CA GLN A 416 0.01 -25.77 -35.91
C GLN A 416 -0.90 -25.66 -37.14
N GLU A 417 -2.24 -25.59 -36.96
CA GLU A 417 -3.15 -24.66 -37.68
C GLU A 417 -4.62 -24.87 -37.26
N ASP A 418 -5.14 -23.88 -36.56
CA ASP A 418 -6.43 -23.17 -36.67
C ASP A 418 -7.78 -23.89 -36.98
N GLU A 419 -8.68 -23.75 -36.00
CA GLU A 419 -10.09 -23.31 -36.03
C GLU A 419 -11.22 -24.01 -36.85
N GLU A 420 -12.40 -23.97 -36.21
CA GLU A 420 -13.77 -24.24 -36.71
C GLU A 420 -14.09 -25.64 -37.29
N ASP A 421 -14.71 -26.50 -36.47
CA ASP A 421 -16.14 -26.80 -36.68
C ASP A 421 -16.83 -27.36 -35.42
N ALA A 422 -18.14 -27.14 -35.31
CA ALA A 422 -18.93 -27.56 -34.15
C ALA A 422 -19.38 -29.02 -34.26
N PHE A 423 -19.24 -29.81 -33.19
CA PHE A 423 -20.06 -31.01 -33.00
C PHE A 423 -20.39 -31.27 -31.54
N GLU A 424 -21.70 -31.32 -31.25
CA GLU A 424 -22.24 -31.67 -29.95
C GLU A 424 -21.83 -33.09 -29.57
N THR A 425 -21.25 -33.27 -28.38
CA THR A 425 -21.05 -34.58 -27.79
C THR A 425 -21.95 -34.71 -26.57
N HIS A 426 -23.05 -35.44 -26.73
CA HIS A 426 -23.94 -35.79 -25.63
C HIS A 426 -23.17 -36.60 -24.59
N LEU A 427 -23.04 -36.07 -23.37
CA LEU A 427 -22.72 -36.86 -22.18
C LEU A 427 -24.02 -37.12 -21.42
N SER A 428 -24.28 -38.39 -21.11
CA SER A 428 -25.45 -38.81 -20.33
C SER A 428 -25.47 -38.18 -18.93
N PRO A 429 -26.63 -37.77 -18.41
CA PRO A 429 -26.73 -37.11 -17.11
C PRO A 429 -26.92 -38.15 -16.01
N ASP A 430 -25.83 -38.67 -15.45
CA ASP A 430 -25.91 -39.41 -14.19
C ASP A 430 -24.81 -39.00 -13.21
N VAL A 431 -25.24 -38.68 -11.98
CA VAL A 431 -24.40 -38.35 -10.82
C VAL A 431 -23.45 -37.15 -10.99
N ALA A 432 -23.98 -36.00 -11.42
CA ALA A 432 -23.27 -34.71 -11.37
C ALA A 432 -24.02 -33.65 -10.55
N ALA A 433 -23.52 -33.40 -9.33
CA ALA A 433 -23.68 -32.18 -8.54
C ALA A 433 -25.09 -31.72 -8.10
N LEU A 434 -25.52 -32.19 -6.93
CA LEU A 434 -26.18 -31.34 -5.92
C LEU A 434 -25.39 -31.44 -4.61
N SER A 435 -24.71 -30.34 -4.22
CA SER A 435 -24.13 -30.23 -2.88
C SER A 435 -25.20 -29.72 -1.90
N PRO A 436 -25.12 -30.07 -0.61
CA PRO A 436 -25.97 -29.44 0.40
C PRO A 436 -25.77 -27.92 0.38
N VAL A 437 -26.87 -27.17 0.51
CA VAL A 437 -26.84 -25.72 0.76
C VAL A 437 -25.96 -25.47 1.98
N PRO A 438 -25.10 -24.42 2.00
CA PRO A 438 -24.17 -24.22 3.10
C PRO A 438 -24.92 -23.91 4.40
N ASP A 439 -24.75 -24.76 5.42
CA ASP A 439 -25.22 -24.45 6.77
C ASP A 439 -24.63 -23.11 7.29
N ASP A 440 -25.50 -22.36 7.97
CA ASP A 440 -25.23 -21.22 8.87
C ASP A 440 -25.05 -19.83 8.23
N PRO A 441 -26.02 -18.92 8.40
CA PRO A 441 -25.87 -17.49 8.12
C PRO A 441 -25.42 -16.67 9.35
N SER A 442 -25.08 -17.28 10.50
CA SER A 442 -24.71 -16.57 11.72
C SER A 442 -23.21 -16.21 11.80
N PRO A 443 -22.84 -14.95 12.12
CA PRO A 443 -21.44 -14.52 12.09
C PRO A 443 -20.71 -14.88 13.39
N ARG A 444 -20.23 -16.13 13.53
CA ARG A 444 -19.29 -16.51 14.61
C ARG A 444 -18.26 -17.60 14.24
N ARG A 445 -17.05 -17.11 13.91
CA ARG A 445 -15.72 -17.76 14.09
C ARG A 445 -15.39 -19.08 13.36
N ILE A 446 -16.33 -19.88 12.87
CA ILE A 446 -16.01 -21.22 12.32
C ILE A 446 -15.51 -21.17 10.85
N HIS A 447 -15.98 -20.22 10.04
CA HIS A 447 -15.59 -20.13 8.62
C HIS A 447 -14.11 -19.82 8.36
N TYR A 448 -13.39 -19.24 9.32
CA TYR A 448 -11.95 -18.97 9.21
C TYR A 448 -11.10 -20.23 9.01
N GLU A 449 -11.57 -21.41 9.44
CA GLU A 449 -10.85 -22.67 9.22
C GLU A 449 -11.13 -23.28 7.84
N ARG A 450 -12.39 -23.24 7.37
CA ARG A 450 -12.77 -23.83 6.08
C ARG A 450 -12.14 -23.07 4.91
N GLN A 451 -12.14 -21.73 4.95
CA GLN A 451 -11.41 -20.92 3.97
C GLN A 451 -9.88 -21.15 4.04
N ARG A 452 -9.29 -21.25 5.24
CA ARG A 452 -7.86 -21.56 5.42
C ARG A 452 -7.42 -22.83 4.68
N THR A 453 -8.27 -23.85 4.54
CA THR A 453 -7.92 -25.08 3.81
C THR A 453 -7.94 -24.94 2.29
N ARG A 454 -8.85 -24.14 1.72
CA ARG A 454 -8.87 -23.85 0.27
C ARG A 454 -7.73 -22.91 -0.10
N TRP A 455 -7.57 -21.80 0.64
CA TRP A 455 -6.44 -20.88 0.46
C TRP A 455 -5.09 -21.56 0.73
N ARG A 456 -4.96 -22.51 1.69
CA ARG A 456 -3.72 -23.30 1.83
C ARG A 456 -3.39 -24.17 0.62
N ARG A 457 -4.38 -24.67 -0.13
CA ARG A 457 -4.12 -25.43 -1.37
C ARG A 457 -3.63 -24.50 -2.48
N VAL A 458 -4.31 -23.36 -2.67
CA VAL A 458 -3.93 -22.33 -3.65
C VAL A 458 -2.55 -21.74 -3.33
N LEU A 459 -2.25 -21.45 -2.05
CA LEU A 459 -0.90 -21.04 -1.63
C LEU A 459 0.12 -22.17 -1.83
N ARG A 460 -0.23 -23.45 -1.61
CA ARG A 460 0.70 -24.57 -1.85
C ARG A 460 1.02 -24.82 -3.32
N THR A 461 0.18 -24.39 -4.25
CA THR A 461 0.48 -24.47 -5.70
C THR A 461 1.13 -23.19 -6.21
N ALA A 462 0.73 -22.01 -5.71
CA ALA A 462 1.30 -20.73 -6.12
C ALA A 462 2.68 -20.45 -5.53
N ILE A 463 2.94 -20.75 -4.25
CA ILE A 463 4.25 -20.52 -3.61
C ILE A 463 5.41 -21.23 -4.31
N PRO A 464 5.36 -22.55 -4.66
CA PRO A 464 6.48 -23.17 -5.36
C PRO A 464 6.68 -22.58 -6.76
N LEU A 465 5.62 -22.12 -7.44
CA LEU A 465 5.71 -21.47 -8.75
C LEU A 465 6.38 -20.08 -8.64
N GLN A 466 5.97 -19.27 -7.66
CA GLN A 466 6.58 -17.98 -7.36
C GLN A 466 8.03 -18.12 -6.85
N ALA A 467 8.30 -19.12 -6.02
CA ALA A 467 9.66 -19.43 -5.56
C ALA A 467 10.55 -19.90 -6.71
N MET A 468 10.04 -20.70 -7.65
CA MET A 468 10.80 -21.13 -8.84
C MET A 468 11.04 -19.97 -9.80
N LEU A 469 10.09 -19.04 -9.95
CA LEU A 469 10.28 -17.78 -10.68
C LEU A 469 11.37 -16.89 -10.06
N VAL A 470 11.36 -16.70 -8.73
CA VAL A 470 12.38 -15.94 -8.00
C VAL A 470 13.74 -16.64 -8.04
N LEU A 471 13.78 -17.96 -8.02
CA LEU A 471 15.01 -18.75 -8.14
C LEU A 471 15.55 -18.72 -9.57
N LEU A 472 14.71 -18.73 -10.60
CA LEU A 472 15.08 -18.47 -12.00
C LEU A 472 15.63 -17.06 -12.19
N LEU A 473 14.99 -16.05 -11.59
CA LEU A 473 15.46 -14.66 -11.63
C LEU A 473 16.82 -14.51 -10.92
N GLY A 474 16.96 -15.12 -9.73
CA GLY A 474 18.23 -15.18 -9.00
C GLY A 474 19.33 -15.94 -9.76
N ALA A 475 18.98 -17.03 -10.44
CA ALA A 475 19.90 -17.78 -11.30
C ALA A 475 20.33 -16.95 -12.53
N ALA A 476 19.40 -16.22 -13.17
CA ALA A 476 19.71 -15.30 -14.26
C ALA A 476 20.63 -14.15 -13.80
N CYS A 477 20.50 -13.69 -12.55
CA CYS A 477 21.44 -12.73 -11.94
C CYS A 477 22.77 -13.36 -11.48
N LEU A 478 22.88 -14.69 -11.43
CA LEU A 478 24.10 -15.43 -11.08
C LEU A 478 24.85 -15.99 -12.31
N VAL A 479 24.24 -15.98 -13.50
CA VAL A 479 24.96 -16.16 -14.76
C VAL A 479 25.85 -14.93 -14.96
N PRO A 480 27.19 -15.08 -14.96
CA PRO A 480 28.06 -13.96 -15.27
C PRO A 480 27.80 -13.56 -16.72
N HIS A 481 27.46 -12.30 -16.96
CA HIS A 481 27.70 -11.71 -18.28
C HIS A 481 29.21 -11.69 -18.48
N CYS A 482 29.72 -12.71 -19.15
CA CYS A 482 31.03 -12.67 -19.79
C CYS A 482 30.91 -11.77 -21.03
N ASP A 483 30.87 -10.47 -20.81
CA ASP A 483 31.27 -9.49 -21.82
C ASP A 483 32.73 -9.14 -21.55
N ASP A 484 33.57 -9.35 -22.56
CA ASP A 484 35.02 -9.31 -22.44
C ASP A 484 35.56 -7.92 -22.08
N GLU A 485 36.55 -7.94 -21.17
CA GLU A 485 37.68 -7.02 -21.09
C GLU A 485 37.57 -5.63 -21.77
N SER A 486 37.16 -4.60 -21.01
CA SER A 486 37.88 -3.30 -20.88
C SER A 486 37.07 -2.23 -20.16
N CYS A 487 37.73 -1.39 -19.35
CA CYS A 487 37.17 -0.21 -18.66
C CYS A 487 35.99 -0.53 -17.70
N CYS A 488 36.18 -0.69 -16.39
CA CYS A 488 36.68 0.37 -15.51
C CYS A 488 37.28 -0.13 -14.19
N GLN A 489 38.08 -1.21 -14.21
CA GLN A 489 38.86 -1.69 -13.04
C GLN A 489 39.93 -0.70 -12.49
N LEU A 490 39.93 0.58 -12.89
CA LEU A 490 40.99 1.54 -12.59
C LEU A 490 40.58 2.77 -11.76
N LEU A 491 39.30 2.97 -11.43
CA LEU A 491 38.82 4.23 -10.82
C LEU A 491 37.87 4.09 -9.62
N ASN A 492 38.09 3.11 -8.73
CA ASN A 492 37.56 3.23 -7.37
C ASN A 492 38.51 2.74 -6.27
N ASN A 493 39.41 3.63 -5.86
CA ASN A 493 40.37 3.42 -4.76
C ASN A 493 39.77 3.58 -3.35
N PHE A 494 38.46 3.85 -3.20
CA PHE A 494 37.86 4.11 -1.88
C PHE A 494 37.56 2.85 -1.04
N ALA A 495 37.39 1.68 -1.66
CA ALA A 495 37.03 0.46 -0.93
C ALA A 495 38.22 -0.19 -0.17
N ARG A 496 39.45 0.31 -0.35
CA ARG A 496 40.68 -0.32 0.19
C ARG A 496 41.51 0.57 1.11
N SER A 497 41.02 1.77 1.44
CA SER A 497 41.71 2.74 2.31
C SER A 497 41.31 2.67 3.78
N PHE A 498 40.33 1.84 4.15
CA PHE A 498 39.81 1.75 5.53
C PHE A 498 40.24 0.49 6.31
N ASP A 499 40.89 -0.48 5.67
CA ASP A 499 41.30 -1.73 6.35
C ASP A 499 42.47 -1.60 7.37
N PRO A 500 43.46 -0.68 7.26
CA PRO A 500 44.57 -0.65 8.21
C PRO A 500 44.34 0.26 9.43
N SER A 501 43.24 1.02 9.51
CA SER A 501 43.02 2.04 10.54
C SER A 501 42.17 1.58 11.73
N LEU A 502 41.61 0.36 11.71
CA LEU A 502 40.76 -0.17 12.78
C LEU A 502 41.49 -1.11 13.78
N GLU A 503 42.77 -1.45 13.54
CA GLU A 503 43.47 -2.49 14.33
C GLU A 503 44.18 -1.99 15.61
N PHE A 504 44.19 -0.67 15.88
CA PHE A 504 44.83 -0.08 17.08
C PHE A 504 43.89 0.79 17.91
N LEU A 505 42.84 0.19 18.48
CA LEU A 505 41.91 0.87 19.38
C LEU A 505 42.39 1.00 20.85
N ASN A 506 43.48 0.33 21.28
CA ASN A 506 43.95 0.36 22.68
C ASN A 506 45.48 0.10 22.88
N GLY A 507 46.37 0.80 22.17
CA GLY A 507 47.81 0.71 22.45
C GLY A 507 48.69 1.72 21.70
N PRO A 508 49.88 2.09 22.22
CA PRO A 508 50.82 2.94 21.51
C PRO A 508 51.50 2.16 20.36
N PRO A 509 51.83 2.82 19.23
CA PRO A 509 52.36 2.15 18.04
C PRO A 509 53.80 1.65 18.23
N PRO A 510 54.19 0.56 17.55
CA PRO A 510 55.60 0.16 17.45
C PRO A 510 56.39 1.11 16.54
N PHE A 511 57.71 1.12 16.70
CA PHE A 511 58.69 1.93 15.96
C PHE A 511 58.78 1.57 14.46
#